data_AF-A0A5R8YK16-F1
#
_entry.id   AF-A0A5R8YK16-F1
#
_cell.length_a   1.000
_cell.length_b   1.000
_cell.length_c   1.000
_cell.angle_alpha   90.00
_cell.angle_beta   90.00
_cell.angle_gamma   90.00
#
_symmetry.space_group_name_H-M   'P 1'
#
loop_
_entity.id
_entity.type
_entity.pdbx_description
1 polymer ?
#
loop_
_entity_poly.entity_id
_entity_poly.type
_entity_poly.pdbx_seq_one_letter_code
_entity_poly.pdbx_strand_id
1 'polypeptide(L)'
;MRRLISSRPVRLALLAALVAGAAAGLVLAARRRRAATPVRPFRATTSPSQGESGDAEARRGPEPVLGWATEEDLERYRRPEGGAPVARLLGGLPPIKGIVPPRGTRARRWTAAAVVSIGLLALGAQVLENAVFAPDAWTSYEPCPADACEPGQGPGILYSVADCTADECGGEVPAYPEDGEPVTAEPDTSPGPQCVLHPVSRAPVVRPVSRRVTAGVNRQWRRIERWLRAHAPRTYASLNGPAAPRLVARAEERLGTRLPDSLRASLLRHDGSRGGASFRFPTSDPMMSTREMVSAWPEACGMGGVPVARAVDLGGYLVSDAATGGVGAASPELPYYQARWSSYYALLRATADALTRDAASGGFRPVVRRGVLDWTSA
;
A
#
# COMPACT_ATOMS: atom_id res chain seq x y z
N MET A 1 -22.15 -17.97 -27.87
CA MET A 1 -20.95 -18.55 -27.21
C MET A 1 -20.18 -19.63 -28.01
N ARG A 2 -20.65 -20.12 -29.17
CA ARG A 2 -19.91 -21.15 -29.96
C ARG A 2 -18.95 -20.63 -31.05
N ARG A 3 -18.76 -19.32 -31.19
CA ARG A 3 -17.88 -18.71 -32.22
C ARG A 3 -16.55 -18.12 -31.71
N LEU A 4 -16.19 -18.33 -30.44
CA LEU A 4 -14.93 -17.83 -29.85
C LEU A 4 -13.80 -18.89 -29.77
N ILE A 5 -14.04 -20.13 -30.22
CA ILE A 5 -13.07 -21.25 -30.09
C ILE A 5 -12.38 -21.61 -31.45
N SER A 6 -12.58 -20.82 -32.51
CA SER A 6 -11.93 -21.06 -33.81
C SER A 6 -10.78 -20.10 -34.15
N SER A 7 -10.47 -19.12 -33.30
CA SER A 7 -9.37 -18.21 -33.60
C SER A 7 -8.03 -18.94 -33.43
N ARG A 8 -7.21 -18.89 -34.49
CA ARG A 8 -5.82 -19.38 -34.49
C ARG A 8 -5.00 -18.96 -33.26
N PRO A 9 -5.10 -17.71 -32.74
CA PRO A 9 -4.37 -17.34 -31.53
C PRO A 9 -4.83 -18.09 -30.27
N VAL A 10 -6.14 -18.37 -30.13
CA VAL A 10 -6.67 -19.11 -28.97
C VAL A 10 -6.25 -20.58 -29.03
N ARG A 11 -6.19 -21.17 -30.23
CA ARG A 11 -5.68 -22.55 -30.41
C ARG A 11 -4.19 -22.66 -30.09
N LEU A 12 -3.39 -21.66 -30.46
CA LEU A 12 -1.97 -21.61 -30.11
C LEU A 12 -1.75 -21.43 -28.61
N ALA A 13 -2.56 -20.60 -27.94
CA ALA A 13 -2.50 -20.42 -26.49
C ALA A 13 -2.87 -21.71 -25.73
N LEU A 14 -3.91 -22.43 -26.18
CA LEU A 14 -4.32 -23.72 -25.60
C LEU A 14 -3.28 -24.82 -25.83
N LEU A 15 -2.66 -24.87 -27.01
CA LEU A 15 -1.55 -25.80 -27.29
C LEU A 15 -0.33 -25.50 -26.41
N ALA A 16 0.03 -24.23 -26.23
CA ALA A 16 1.12 -23.82 -25.35
C ALA A 16 0.85 -24.23 -23.89
N ALA A 17 -0.39 -24.06 -23.41
CA ALA A 17 -0.79 -24.48 -22.06
C ALA A 17 -0.74 -26.01 -21.88
N LEU A 18 -1.16 -26.78 -22.89
CA LEU A 18 -1.09 -28.25 -22.86
C LEU A 18 0.35 -28.77 -22.85
N VAL A 19 1.24 -28.19 -23.66
CA VAL A 19 2.66 -28.56 -23.67
C VAL A 19 3.34 -28.24 -22.35
N ALA A 20 3.02 -27.07 -21.75
CA ALA A 20 3.53 -26.71 -20.42
C ALA A 20 3.02 -27.65 -19.32
N GLY A 21 1.75 -28.05 -19.38
CA GLY A 21 1.16 -29.03 -18.46
C GLY A 21 1.78 -30.42 -18.56
N ALA A 22 2.02 -30.91 -19.78
CA ALA A 22 2.65 -32.21 -20.02
C ALA A 22 4.11 -32.24 -19.53
N ALA A 23 4.86 -31.14 -19.72
CA ALA A 23 6.23 -31.01 -19.22
C ALA A 23 6.28 -31.02 -17.68
N ALA A 24 5.35 -30.34 -17.01
CA ALA A 24 5.26 -30.34 -15.55
C ALA A 24 4.87 -31.73 -15.00
N GLY A 25 3.96 -32.44 -15.66
CA GLY A 25 3.55 -33.80 -15.31
C GLY A 25 4.71 -34.81 -15.41
N LEU A 26 5.51 -34.74 -16.47
CA LEU A 26 6.69 -35.61 -16.66
C LEU A 26 7.77 -35.37 -15.59
N VAL A 27 7.99 -34.11 -15.19
CA VAL A 27 8.94 -33.77 -14.11
C VAL A 27 8.47 -34.29 -12.75
N LEU A 28 7.17 -34.24 -12.47
CA LEU A 28 6.58 -34.77 -11.24
C LEU A 28 6.60 -36.31 -11.19
N ALA A 29 6.34 -36.98 -12.32
CA ALA A 29 6.41 -38.44 -12.42
C ALA A 29 7.85 -38.96 -12.26
N ALA A 30 8.85 -38.25 -12.82
CA ALA A 30 10.26 -38.57 -12.65
C ALA A 30 10.76 -38.38 -11.20
N ARG A 31 10.19 -37.42 -10.46
CA ARG A 31 10.48 -37.22 -9.02
C ARG A 31 9.94 -38.33 -8.13
N ARG A 32 8.74 -38.87 -8.42
CA ARG A 32 8.14 -39.95 -7.60
C ARG A 32 8.87 -41.28 -7.72
N ARG A 33 9.48 -41.59 -8.87
CA ARG A 33 10.21 -42.85 -9.08
C ARG A 33 11.58 -42.94 -8.41
N ARG A 34 12.12 -41.83 -7.88
CA ARG A 34 13.46 -41.81 -7.23
C ARG A 34 13.41 -41.86 -5.70
N ALA A 35 12.22 -41.96 -5.10
CA ALA A 35 12.03 -42.06 -3.65
C ALA A 35 11.75 -43.51 -3.22
N ALA A 36 12.66 -44.43 -3.53
CA ALA A 36 12.63 -45.79 -2.99
C ALA A 36 14.07 -46.34 -2.91
N THR A 37 14.75 -46.02 -1.81
CA THR A 37 15.93 -46.78 -1.34
C THR A 37 16.08 -46.52 0.15
N PRO A 38 16.16 -47.54 1.01
CA PRO A 38 16.30 -47.35 2.44
C PRO A 38 17.79 -47.26 2.80
N VAL A 39 18.18 -46.32 3.67
CA VAL A 39 19.53 -46.26 4.25
C VAL A 39 19.43 -46.30 5.78
N ARG A 40 20.20 -47.24 6.35
CA ARG A 40 20.42 -47.56 7.77
C ARG A 40 20.93 -46.38 8.62
N PRO A 41 20.74 -46.41 9.95
CA PRO A 41 21.25 -45.37 10.84
C PRO A 41 22.73 -45.60 11.21
N PHE A 42 23.49 -44.52 11.32
CA PHE A 42 24.83 -44.50 11.92
C PHE A 42 24.79 -43.70 13.23
N ARG A 43 25.48 -44.21 14.25
CA ARG A 43 25.57 -43.68 15.61
C ARG A 43 27.01 -43.25 15.89
N ALA A 44 27.22 -42.06 16.44
CA ALA A 44 28.43 -41.65 17.17
C ALA A 44 28.02 -40.46 18.07
N THR A 45 27.79 -40.66 19.37
CA THR A 45 28.74 -40.69 20.51
C THR A 45 29.53 -39.39 20.68
N THR A 46 29.16 -38.66 21.73
CA THR A 46 29.77 -37.46 22.30
C THR A 46 30.96 -37.79 23.20
N SER A 47 31.92 -36.86 23.29
CA SER A 47 32.66 -36.55 24.54
C SER A 47 33.22 -35.12 24.49
N PRO A 48 33.32 -34.42 25.65
CA PRO A 48 33.68 -33.01 25.71
C PRO A 48 35.16 -32.80 26.08
N SER A 49 35.73 -31.65 25.71
CA SER A 49 37.03 -31.17 26.22
C SER A 49 36.86 -29.83 26.93
N GLN A 50 37.29 -29.79 28.19
CA GLN A 50 37.45 -28.61 29.04
C GLN A 50 38.81 -27.91 28.81
N GLY A 51 38.87 -26.61 29.14
CA GLY A 51 40.08 -25.76 29.20
C GLY A 51 40.19 -24.81 28.01
N GLU A 52 40.37 -23.49 28.11
CA GLU A 52 40.87 -22.63 29.18
C GLU A 52 40.15 -21.28 29.16
N SER A 53 39.82 -20.81 30.36
CA SER A 53 39.31 -19.48 30.67
C SER A 53 40.49 -18.59 31.09
N GLY A 54 40.85 -17.63 30.25
CA GLY A 54 41.80 -16.58 30.55
C GLY A 54 41.95 -15.68 29.32
N ASP A 55 41.93 -14.37 29.52
CA ASP A 55 42.29 -13.36 28.50
C ASP A 55 41.22 -12.87 27.51
N ALA A 56 39.92 -13.00 27.81
CA ALA A 56 38.84 -12.38 27.01
C ALA A 56 38.10 -11.22 27.71
N GLU A 57 38.44 -10.88 28.95
CA GLU A 57 37.75 -9.83 29.73
C GLU A 57 38.24 -8.41 29.40
N ALA A 58 39.50 -8.25 28.98
CA ALA A 58 40.15 -6.95 28.87
C ALA A 58 39.84 -6.16 27.58
N ARG A 59 38.93 -6.63 26.70
CA ARG A 59 38.58 -5.97 25.42
C ARG A 59 37.10 -5.60 25.29
N ARG A 60 36.28 -5.80 26.31
CA ARG A 60 34.83 -5.55 26.21
C ARG A 60 34.50 -4.07 26.41
N GLY A 61 33.90 -3.46 25.39
CA GLY A 61 33.33 -2.12 25.45
C GLY A 61 32.16 -2.02 26.44
N PRO A 62 31.55 -0.82 26.58
CA PRO A 62 30.50 -0.58 27.57
C PRO A 62 29.32 -1.55 27.40
N GLU A 63 28.75 -1.97 28.52
CA GLU A 63 27.69 -2.97 28.59
C GLU A 63 26.44 -2.54 27.78
N PRO A 64 25.89 -3.40 26.90
CA PRO A 64 24.63 -3.13 26.23
C PRO A 64 23.48 -3.00 27.25
N VAL A 65 22.48 -2.17 26.95
CA VAL A 65 21.30 -1.90 27.81
C VAL A 65 20.52 -3.16 28.21
N LEU A 66 20.73 -4.29 27.53
CA LEU A 66 20.07 -5.57 27.80
C LEU A 66 21.01 -6.63 28.41
N GLY A 67 22.22 -6.26 28.83
CA GLY A 67 23.24 -7.18 29.29
C GLY A 67 23.87 -8.00 28.15
N TRP A 68 24.96 -8.68 28.45
CA TRP A 68 25.53 -9.66 27.52
C TRP A 68 24.69 -10.93 27.54
N ALA A 69 24.51 -11.55 26.37
CA ALA A 69 23.86 -12.86 26.29
C ALA A 69 24.63 -13.84 27.18
N THR A 70 23.93 -14.49 28.10
CA THR A 70 24.52 -15.48 29.00
C THR A 70 24.86 -16.76 28.22
N GLU A 71 25.76 -17.58 28.76
CA GLU A 71 26.07 -18.91 28.19
C GLU A 71 24.77 -19.73 27.98
N GLU A 72 23.84 -19.59 28.91
CA GLU A 72 22.52 -20.24 28.91
C GLU A 72 21.60 -19.72 27.79
N ASP A 73 21.69 -18.43 27.44
CA ASP A 73 21.00 -17.85 26.29
C ASP A 73 21.59 -18.37 24.97
N LEU A 74 22.92 -18.50 24.88
CA LEU A 74 23.59 -19.05 23.71
C LEU A 74 23.27 -20.54 23.54
N GLU A 75 23.19 -21.29 24.64
CA GLU A 75 22.80 -22.71 24.66
C GLU A 75 21.37 -22.91 24.16
N ARG A 76 20.46 -21.98 24.49
CA ARG A 76 19.08 -21.96 23.98
C ARG A 76 19.02 -21.83 22.46
N TYR A 77 19.94 -21.07 21.85
CA TYR A 77 20.06 -20.95 20.39
C TYR A 77 20.80 -22.11 19.72
N ARG A 78 21.63 -22.86 20.48
CA ARG A 78 22.34 -24.05 19.98
C ARG A 78 21.46 -25.32 19.97
N ARG A 79 20.35 -25.36 20.72
CA ARG A 79 19.41 -26.50 20.68
C ARG A 79 18.67 -26.58 19.34
N PRO A 80 18.72 -27.70 18.61
CA PRO A 80 18.07 -27.85 17.31
C PRO A 80 16.53 -27.90 17.39
N GLU A 81 15.94 -27.90 18.59
CA GLU A 81 14.50 -28.03 18.79
C GLU A 81 13.79 -26.70 19.09
N GLY A 82 14.53 -25.58 19.18
CA GLY A 82 13.98 -24.26 19.52
C GLY A 82 14.00 -23.20 18.40
N GLY A 83 14.47 -23.53 17.19
CA GLY A 83 14.68 -22.56 16.10
C GLY A 83 13.55 -22.52 15.07
N ALA A 84 12.86 -21.38 14.99
CA ALA A 84 12.07 -20.80 13.88
C ALA A 84 11.21 -21.74 12.98
N PRO A 85 9.90 -21.43 12.77
CA PRO A 85 9.00 -22.22 11.91
C PRO A 85 9.37 -22.25 10.42
N VAL A 86 10.42 -21.52 10.01
CA VAL A 86 10.92 -21.48 8.62
C VAL A 86 11.86 -22.65 8.31
N ALA A 87 12.59 -23.20 9.28
CA ALA A 87 13.50 -24.33 9.04
C ALA A 87 12.74 -25.64 8.72
N ARG A 88 11.57 -25.85 9.31
CA ARG A 88 10.67 -26.98 8.97
C ARG A 88 10.13 -26.93 7.54
N LEU A 89 10.05 -25.75 6.94
CA LEU A 89 9.60 -25.56 5.55
C LEU A 89 10.70 -25.86 4.51
N LEU A 90 11.96 -25.93 4.94
CA LEU A 90 13.11 -26.20 4.06
C LEU A 90 13.79 -27.56 4.34
N GLY A 91 13.41 -28.27 5.41
CA GLY A 91 13.98 -29.56 5.80
C GLY A 91 13.66 -30.76 4.89
N GLY A 92 12.98 -30.54 3.76
CA GLY A 92 12.69 -31.58 2.75
C GLY A 92 13.54 -31.49 1.48
N LEU A 93 14.47 -30.53 1.38
CA LEU A 93 15.33 -30.40 0.21
C LEU A 93 16.68 -31.11 0.46
N PRO A 94 17.09 -32.07 -0.38
CA PRO A 94 18.40 -32.68 -0.24
C PRO A 94 19.49 -31.61 -0.43
N PRO A 95 20.62 -31.72 0.28
CA PRO A 95 21.70 -30.75 0.16
C PRO A 95 22.23 -30.77 -1.28
N ILE A 96 22.17 -29.62 -1.96
CA ILE A 96 22.72 -29.46 -3.30
C ILE A 96 24.25 -29.43 -3.17
N LYS A 97 24.88 -30.62 -3.19
CA LYS A 97 26.30 -30.75 -3.47
C LYS A 97 26.51 -30.60 -4.98
N GLY A 98 27.36 -29.67 -5.37
CA GLY A 98 27.86 -29.54 -6.74
C GLY A 98 27.18 -28.45 -7.56
N ILE A 99 27.38 -27.18 -7.20
CA ILE A 99 27.36 -26.10 -8.18
C ILE A 99 28.77 -25.54 -8.23
N VAL A 100 29.61 -26.19 -9.04
CA VAL A 100 30.81 -25.53 -9.55
C VAL A 100 30.35 -24.67 -10.73
N PRO A 101 30.49 -23.35 -10.71
CA PRO A 101 30.09 -22.53 -11.84
C PRO A 101 30.97 -22.90 -13.05
N PRO A 102 30.39 -23.17 -14.23
CA PRO A 102 31.20 -23.45 -15.41
C PRO A 102 31.95 -22.17 -15.81
N ARG A 103 33.28 -22.25 -15.93
CA ARG A 103 34.10 -21.14 -16.43
C ARG A 103 34.03 -21.07 -17.96
N GLY A 104 34.07 -19.85 -18.51
CA GLY A 104 34.10 -19.58 -19.96
C GLY A 104 32.78 -19.07 -20.55
N THR A 105 32.71 -18.97 -21.88
CA THR A 105 31.60 -18.34 -22.64
C THR A 105 30.21 -18.93 -22.38
N ARG A 106 30.13 -20.13 -21.80
CA ARG A 106 28.87 -20.75 -21.34
C ARG A 106 28.31 -20.04 -20.09
N ALA A 107 29.13 -19.48 -19.21
CA ALA A 107 28.68 -18.70 -18.04
C ALA A 107 27.83 -17.49 -18.44
N ARG A 108 28.21 -16.79 -19.52
CA ARG A 108 27.46 -15.64 -20.06
C ARG A 108 26.05 -16.01 -20.54
N ARG A 109 25.87 -17.24 -21.05
CA ARG A 109 24.56 -17.72 -21.52
C ARG A 109 23.63 -18.06 -20.35
N TRP A 110 24.18 -18.59 -19.25
CA TRP A 110 23.41 -18.87 -18.03
C TRP A 110 23.04 -17.59 -17.26
N THR A 111 23.93 -16.60 -17.20
CA THR A 111 23.59 -15.29 -16.62
C THR A 111 22.58 -14.54 -17.46
N ALA A 112 22.67 -14.61 -18.80
CA ALA A 112 21.67 -14.02 -19.69
C ALA A 112 20.30 -14.71 -19.52
N ALA A 113 20.25 -16.04 -19.46
CA ALA A 113 19.01 -16.77 -19.23
C ALA A 113 18.37 -16.46 -17.87
N ALA A 114 19.17 -16.33 -16.81
CA ALA A 114 18.69 -15.95 -15.48
C ALA A 114 18.15 -14.50 -15.45
N VAL A 115 18.86 -13.56 -16.08
CA VAL A 115 18.41 -12.17 -16.19
C VAL A 115 17.13 -12.05 -17.04
N VAL A 116 17.04 -12.78 -18.15
CA VAL A 116 15.83 -12.84 -18.99
C VAL A 116 14.65 -13.43 -18.21
N SER A 117 14.89 -14.47 -17.41
CA SER A 117 13.86 -15.11 -16.59
C SER A 117 13.37 -14.19 -15.48
N ILE A 118 14.27 -13.46 -14.82
CA ILE A 118 13.91 -12.43 -13.82
C ILE A 118 13.18 -11.26 -14.48
N GLY A 119 13.61 -10.83 -15.66
CA GLY A 119 12.94 -9.80 -16.45
C GLY A 119 11.52 -10.20 -16.86
N LEU A 120 11.33 -11.43 -17.33
CA LEU A 120 10.00 -11.98 -17.67
C LEU A 120 9.09 -12.11 -16.45
N LEU A 121 9.62 -12.46 -15.28
CA LEU A 121 8.85 -12.48 -14.03
C LEU A 121 8.43 -11.07 -13.59
N ALA A 122 9.31 -10.08 -13.73
CA ALA A 122 9.00 -8.69 -13.42
C ALA A 122 7.95 -8.11 -14.39
N LEU A 123 8.09 -8.36 -15.69
CA LEU A 123 7.12 -7.99 -16.72
C LEU A 123 5.77 -8.68 -16.50
N GLY A 124 5.76 -9.97 -16.16
CA GLY A 124 4.54 -10.70 -15.83
C GLY A 124 3.82 -10.12 -14.61
N ALA A 125 4.57 -9.68 -13.58
CA ALA A 125 3.99 -8.99 -12.43
C ALA A 125 3.39 -7.62 -12.81
N GLN A 126 4.04 -6.86 -13.71
CA GLN A 126 3.52 -5.58 -14.19
C GLN A 126 2.28 -5.72 -15.08
N VAL A 127 2.25 -6.73 -15.96
CA VAL A 127 1.06 -7.03 -16.79
C VAL A 127 -0.10 -7.50 -15.91
N LEU A 128 0.16 -8.29 -14.86
CA LEU A 128 -0.87 -8.69 -13.90
C LEU A 128 -1.38 -7.49 -13.07
N GLU A 129 -0.49 -6.58 -12.64
CA GLU A 129 -0.90 -5.35 -11.97
C GLU A 129 -1.78 -4.47 -12.89
N ASN A 130 -1.40 -4.30 -14.16
CA ASN A 130 -2.21 -3.54 -15.11
C ASN A 130 -3.54 -4.22 -15.48
N ALA A 131 -3.61 -5.56 -15.50
CA ALA A 131 -4.84 -6.28 -15.80
C ALA A 131 -5.82 -6.33 -14.61
N VAL A 132 -5.31 -6.33 -13.38
CA VAL A 132 -6.12 -6.33 -12.15
C VAL A 132 -6.56 -4.91 -11.76
N PHE A 133 -5.78 -3.89 -12.14
CA PHE A 133 -6.06 -2.48 -11.85
C PHE A 133 -6.29 -1.64 -13.11
N ALA A 134 -6.74 -2.26 -14.20
CA ALA A 134 -7.12 -1.53 -15.40
C ALA A 134 -8.23 -0.50 -15.07
N PRO A 135 -8.17 0.74 -15.58
CA PRO A 135 -9.22 1.74 -15.36
C PRO A 135 -10.49 1.51 -16.19
N ASP A 136 -10.56 0.44 -16.98
CA ASP A 136 -11.60 0.30 -18.00
C ASP A 136 -12.80 -0.48 -17.45
N ALA A 137 -13.62 0.22 -16.67
CA ALA A 137 -15.03 -0.13 -16.54
C ALA A 137 -15.96 1.08 -16.56
N TRP A 138 -15.48 2.31 -16.30
CA TRP A 138 -16.38 3.45 -15.99
C TRP A 138 -16.14 4.72 -16.83
N THR A 139 -15.62 4.59 -18.06
CA THR A 139 -15.63 5.70 -19.02
C THR A 139 -16.08 5.23 -20.40
N SER A 140 -17.35 4.87 -20.53
CA SER A 140 -18.05 5.02 -21.81
C SER A 140 -18.62 6.44 -21.87
N TYR A 141 -17.78 7.41 -22.20
CA TYR A 141 -18.26 8.66 -22.76
C TYR A 141 -18.16 8.51 -24.27
N GLU A 142 -19.31 8.28 -24.91
CA GLU A 142 -19.42 8.45 -26.36
C GLU A 142 -19.09 9.92 -26.67
N PRO A 143 -18.12 10.23 -27.55
CA PRO A 143 -17.87 11.61 -27.92
C PRO A 143 -19.07 12.10 -28.73
N CYS A 144 -19.62 13.26 -28.37
CA CYS A 144 -20.56 13.97 -29.24
C CYS A 144 -19.93 14.16 -30.63
N PRO A 145 -20.64 13.89 -31.74
CA PRO A 145 -20.13 14.12 -33.07
C PRO A 145 -19.82 15.61 -33.27
N ALA A 146 -18.65 15.89 -33.84
CA ALA A 146 -18.00 17.20 -33.90
C ALA A 146 -18.61 18.18 -34.94
N ASP A 147 -19.91 18.06 -35.25
CA ASP A 147 -20.55 18.81 -36.33
C ASP A 147 -21.51 19.91 -35.82
N ALA A 148 -21.43 20.29 -34.53
CA ALA A 148 -22.34 21.28 -33.93
C ALA A 148 -21.64 22.50 -33.29
N CYS A 149 -20.44 22.88 -33.76
CA CYS A 149 -19.82 24.14 -33.32
C CYS A 149 -19.30 24.92 -34.53
N GLU A 150 -20.06 25.94 -34.93
CA GLU A 150 -19.58 26.96 -35.88
C GLU A 150 -18.43 27.78 -35.26
N PRO A 151 -17.38 28.13 -36.03
CA PRO A 151 -16.23 28.85 -35.53
C PRO A 151 -16.47 30.36 -35.64
N GLY A 152 -16.67 31.06 -34.52
CA GLY A 152 -16.74 32.51 -34.61
C GLY A 152 -17.10 33.28 -33.34
N GLN A 153 -16.30 33.22 -32.27
CA GLN A 153 -16.06 34.40 -31.42
C GLN A 153 -14.85 34.20 -30.50
N GLY A 154 -14.07 35.28 -30.34
CA GLY A 154 -12.78 35.32 -29.67
C GLY A 154 -12.81 35.08 -28.15
N PRO A 155 -11.68 35.33 -27.45
CA PRO A 155 -11.40 34.72 -26.16
C PRO A 155 -12.16 35.42 -25.04
N GLY A 156 -13.33 34.89 -24.70
CA GLY A 156 -14.07 35.21 -23.48
C GLY A 156 -14.13 33.98 -22.60
N ILE A 157 -13.40 33.97 -21.49
CA ILE A 157 -13.57 32.97 -20.44
C ILE A 157 -14.86 33.32 -19.69
N LEU A 158 -15.93 32.56 -19.92
CA LEU A 158 -17.16 32.65 -19.15
C LEU A 158 -17.17 31.56 -18.06
N TYR A 159 -17.05 32.01 -16.82
CA TYR A 159 -17.42 31.27 -15.62
C TYR A 159 -18.93 31.37 -15.44
N SER A 160 -19.70 30.36 -15.85
CA SER A 160 -20.95 29.91 -15.21
C SER A 160 -21.69 28.93 -16.13
N VAL A 161 -22.14 27.81 -15.57
CA VAL A 161 -23.13 26.93 -16.20
C VAL A 161 -24.49 27.41 -15.72
N ALA A 162 -24.96 28.50 -16.30
CA ALA A 162 -26.30 29.02 -16.08
C ALA A 162 -26.69 29.90 -17.27
N ASP A 163 -26.76 29.29 -18.46
CA ASP A 163 -27.58 29.78 -19.59
C ASP A 163 -27.63 28.67 -20.65
N CYS A 164 -28.48 27.69 -20.39
CA CYS A 164 -29.06 26.84 -21.43
C CYS A 164 -30.56 26.80 -21.13
N THR A 165 -31.29 27.85 -21.52
CA THR A 165 -32.75 27.81 -21.53
C THR A 165 -33.19 26.86 -22.63
N ALA A 166 -33.79 25.74 -22.24
CA ALA A 166 -34.28 24.69 -23.13
C ALA A 166 -35.59 25.11 -23.85
N ASP A 167 -35.53 26.18 -24.66
CA ASP A 167 -36.71 26.67 -25.40
C ASP A 167 -36.51 26.72 -26.93
N GLU A 168 -35.39 26.19 -27.46
CA GLU A 168 -35.17 26.06 -28.91
C GLU A 168 -34.73 24.66 -29.33
N CYS A 169 -35.46 23.64 -28.87
CA CYS A 169 -35.44 22.32 -29.48
C CYS A 169 -36.88 21.97 -29.90
N GLY A 170 -37.27 22.42 -31.08
CA GLY A 170 -38.50 22.02 -31.74
C GLY A 170 -38.46 20.52 -32.09
N GLY A 171 -38.96 19.70 -31.18
CA GLY A 171 -39.18 18.28 -31.38
C GLY A 171 -40.51 17.91 -30.74
N GLU A 172 -41.49 17.55 -31.57
CA GLU A 172 -42.82 17.14 -31.14
C GLU A 172 -42.74 15.89 -30.28
N VAL A 173 -43.07 16.00 -28.99
CA VAL A 173 -43.09 14.88 -28.05
C VAL A 173 -44.40 14.12 -28.26
N PRO A 174 -44.37 12.81 -28.60
CA PRO A 174 -45.60 12.02 -28.61
C PRO A 174 -46.12 11.89 -27.18
N ALA A 175 -47.37 12.32 -26.96
CA ALA A 175 -48.06 12.10 -25.69
C ALA A 175 -48.23 10.59 -25.47
N TYR A 176 -47.56 10.05 -24.45
CA TYR A 176 -47.89 8.73 -23.90
C TYR A 176 -49.08 8.89 -22.93
N PRO A 177 -50.08 7.98 -22.97
CA PRO A 177 -51.19 8.02 -22.04
C PRO A 177 -50.73 7.72 -20.61
N GLU A 178 -51.27 8.48 -19.65
CA GLU A 178 -51.08 8.28 -18.22
C GLU A 178 -51.74 6.97 -17.76
N ASP A 179 -50.99 5.87 -17.84
CA ASP A 179 -51.31 4.64 -17.12
C ASP A 179 -50.47 4.59 -15.84
N GLY A 180 -51.15 4.74 -14.69
CA GLY A 180 -50.50 4.74 -13.38
C GLY A 180 -49.84 3.41 -13.04
N GLU A 181 -48.53 3.45 -12.82
CA GLU A 181 -47.76 2.37 -12.20
C GLU A 181 -47.29 2.75 -10.79
N PRO A 182 -47.18 1.77 -9.88
CA PRO A 182 -47.11 2.00 -8.44
C PRO A 182 -45.74 2.53 -8.02
N VAL A 183 -45.76 3.40 -7.01
CA VAL A 183 -44.59 3.94 -6.32
C VAL A 183 -43.61 2.80 -6.00
N THR A 184 -42.54 2.71 -6.79
CA THR A 184 -41.41 1.85 -6.49
C THR A 184 -40.68 2.54 -5.35
N ALA A 185 -40.76 1.96 -4.14
CA ALA A 185 -40.01 2.47 -3.00
C ALA A 185 -38.52 2.50 -3.38
N GLU A 186 -37.93 3.70 -3.32
CA GLU A 186 -36.49 3.86 -3.49
C GLU A 186 -35.77 2.91 -2.51
N PRO A 187 -34.71 2.20 -2.95
CA PRO A 187 -33.93 1.38 -2.04
C PRO A 187 -33.38 2.26 -0.92
N ASP A 188 -33.64 1.85 0.32
CA ASP A 188 -33.23 2.50 1.55
C ASP A 188 -31.74 2.87 1.46
N THR A 189 -31.47 4.13 1.15
CA THR A 189 -30.10 4.63 1.07
C THR A 189 -29.62 4.64 2.51
N SER A 190 -28.68 3.76 2.87
CA SER A 190 -28.05 3.80 4.19
C SER A 190 -27.73 5.26 4.52
N PRO A 191 -28.20 5.80 5.66
CA PRO A 191 -27.95 7.19 6.00
C PRO A 191 -26.46 7.46 5.88
N GLY A 192 -26.08 8.49 5.13
CA GLY A 192 -24.70 8.94 5.04
C GLY A 192 -24.10 9.12 6.45
N PRO A 193 -22.77 9.12 6.58
CA PRO A 193 -22.13 9.25 7.88
C PRO A 193 -22.71 10.46 8.61
N GLN A 194 -23.35 10.22 9.75
CA GLN A 194 -23.76 11.32 10.60
C GLN A 194 -22.48 12.00 11.06
N CYS A 195 -22.23 13.24 10.64
CA CYS A 195 -21.01 13.99 10.94
C CYS A 195 -20.98 14.50 12.39
N VAL A 196 -21.27 13.58 13.31
CA VAL A 196 -21.27 13.74 14.75
C VAL A 196 -20.38 12.68 15.36
N LEU A 197 -19.89 12.93 16.58
CA LEU A 197 -19.10 11.94 17.30
C LEU A 197 -20.01 11.00 18.07
N HIS A 198 -19.79 9.70 17.89
CA HIS A 198 -20.55 8.66 18.58
C HIS A 198 -20.00 8.39 19.98
N PRO A 199 -20.86 7.99 20.94
CA PRO A 199 -20.43 7.45 22.22
C PRO A 199 -19.58 6.19 22.04
N VAL A 200 -18.52 6.06 22.85
CA VAL A 200 -17.59 4.92 22.77
C VAL A 200 -18.03 3.81 23.70
N SER A 201 -17.85 2.56 23.25
CA SER A 201 -18.03 1.41 24.13
C SER A 201 -16.94 1.36 25.21
N ARG A 202 -17.20 0.69 26.34
CA ARG A 202 -16.17 0.49 27.38
C ARG A 202 -14.99 -0.36 26.89
N ALA A 203 -15.25 -1.27 25.94
CA ALA A 203 -14.30 -2.26 25.44
C ALA A 203 -14.29 -2.26 23.89
N PRO A 204 -13.54 -1.34 23.27
CA PRO A 204 -13.55 -1.21 21.81
C PRO A 204 -12.91 -2.42 21.13
N VAL A 205 -13.54 -2.89 20.07
CA VAL A 205 -13.07 -4.07 19.32
C VAL A 205 -11.85 -3.70 18.49
N VAL A 206 -10.69 -4.27 18.83
CA VAL A 206 -9.45 -4.02 18.08
C VAL A 206 -9.42 -4.90 16.84
N ARG A 207 -9.52 -4.25 15.68
CA ARG A 207 -9.40 -4.92 14.38
C ARG A 207 -7.93 -5.13 13.98
N PRO A 208 -7.53 -6.33 13.53
CA PRO A 208 -6.19 -6.54 12.96
C PRO A 208 -6.07 -5.88 11.58
N VAL A 209 -4.85 -5.48 11.21
CA VAL A 209 -4.52 -5.10 9.83
C VAL A 209 -3.75 -6.26 9.18
N SER A 210 -4.00 -6.51 7.89
CA SER A 210 -3.30 -7.59 7.19
C SER A 210 -1.78 -7.39 7.22
N ARG A 211 -1.03 -8.48 7.41
CA ARG A 211 0.44 -8.44 7.48
C ARG A 211 1.07 -7.82 6.22
N ARG A 212 0.45 -8.04 5.05
CA ARG A 212 0.90 -7.49 3.77
C ARG A 212 0.80 -5.96 3.75
N VAL A 213 -0.33 -5.40 4.17
CA VAL A 213 -0.52 -3.94 4.25
C VAL A 213 0.44 -3.33 5.27
N THR A 214 0.54 -3.92 6.47
CA THR A 214 1.50 -3.46 7.49
C THR A 214 2.94 -3.48 6.99
N ALA A 215 3.36 -4.54 6.30
CA ALA A 215 4.71 -4.63 5.74
C ALA A 215 4.97 -3.57 4.66
N GLY A 216 3.99 -3.31 3.79
CA GLY A 216 4.06 -2.28 2.76
C GLY A 216 4.19 -0.88 3.34
N VAL A 217 3.29 -0.52 4.27
CA VAL A 217 3.32 0.78 4.97
C VAL A 217 4.63 0.98 5.72
N ASN A 218 5.07 -0.03 6.49
CA ASN A 218 6.35 0.03 7.22
C ASN A 218 7.55 0.17 6.28
N ARG A 219 7.50 -0.39 5.06
CA ARG A 219 8.58 -0.20 4.07
C ARG A 219 8.69 1.26 3.64
N GLN A 220 7.57 1.96 3.40
CA GLN A 220 7.61 3.37 3.00
C GLN A 220 8.07 4.26 4.16
N TRP A 221 7.53 4.03 5.36
CA TRP A 221 7.99 4.77 6.54
C TRP A 221 9.48 4.60 6.82
N ARG A 222 10.03 3.38 6.72
CA ARG A 222 11.48 3.19 6.87
C ARG A 222 12.31 4.01 5.86
N ARG A 223 11.80 4.26 4.65
CA ARG A 223 12.47 5.12 3.67
C ARG A 223 12.42 6.58 4.11
N ILE A 224 11.24 7.04 4.52
CA ILE A 224 11.01 8.39 5.04
C ILE A 224 11.91 8.64 6.27
N GLU A 225 11.86 7.76 7.28
CA GLU A 225 12.65 7.88 8.51
C GLU A 225 14.15 7.93 8.26
N ARG A 226 14.67 7.07 7.38
CA ARG A 226 16.11 7.10 7.03
C ARG A 226 16.49 8.43 6.41
N TRP A 227 15.66 8.95 5.51
CA TRP A 227 15.91 10.24 4.88
C TRP A 227 15.81 11.38 5.91
N LEU A 228 14.78 11.39 6.76
CA LEU A 228 14.60 12.41 7.79
C LEU A 228 15.74 12.42 8.81
N ARG A 229 16.24 11.26 9.25
CA ARG A 229 17.40 11.20 10.16
C ARG A 229 18.64 11.86 9.57
N ALA A 230 18.85 11.71 8.26
CA ALA A 230 20.02 12.24 7.58
C ALA A 230 19.88 13.73 7.23
N HIS A 231 18.69 14.19 6.83
CA HIS A 231 18.51 15.52 6.26
C HIS A 231 17.66 16.44 7.15
N ALA A 232 16.62 15.93 7.80
CA ALA A 232 15.67 16.72 8.60
C ALA A 232 15.50 16.16 10.03
N PRO A 233 16.57 16.14 10.86
CA PRO A 233 16.56 15.47 12.15
C PRO A 233 15.55 16.06 13.15
N ARG A 234 15.22 17.35 13.04
CA ARG A 234 14.18 17.97 13.89
C ARG A 234 12.79 17.48 13.51
N THR A 235 12.54 17.25 12.22
CA THR A 235 11.30 16.61 11.75
C THR A 235 11.28 15.13 12.10
N TYR A 236 12.41 14.44 12.06
CA TYR A 236 12.46 13.06 12.54
C TYR A 236 12.06 12.97 14.04
N ALA A 237 12.57 13.87 14.87
CA ALA A 237 12.28 13.91 16.30
C ALA A 237 10.82 14.34 16.62
N SER A 238 10.10 14.93 15.66
CA SER A 238 8.70 15.35 15.84
C SER A 238 7.69 14.23 15.60
N LEU A 239 8.10 13.13 14.96
CA LEU A 239 7.25 11.96 14.74
C LEU A 239 6.88 11.33 16.08
N ASN A 240 5.59 11.11 16.30
CA ASN A 240 5.12 10.44 17.50
C ASN A 240 5.43 8.93 17.42
N GLY A 241 5.46 8.27 18.58
CA GLY A 241 5.48 6.81 18.63
C GLY A 241 4.19 6.18 18.06
N PRO A 242 4.12 4.85 18.01
CA PRO A 242 2.92 4.12 17.60
C PRO A 242 1.67 4.51 18.41
N ALA A 243 0.53 4.64 17.73
CA ALA A 243 -0.75 4.71 18.41
C ALA A 243 -1.04 3.38 19.11
N ALA A 244 -1.61 3.44 20.32
CA ALA A 244 -2.10 2.23 20.97
C ALA A 244 -3.24 1.62 20.12
N PRO A 245 -3.28 0.30 19.86
CA PRO A 245 -4.35 -0.30 19.04
C PRO A 245 -5.76 -0.03 19.55
N ARG A 246 -5.91 0.08 20.88
CA ARG A 246 -7.17 0.47 21.53
C ARG A 246 -7.54 1.93 21.26
N LEU A 247 -6.58 2.84 21.17
CA LEU A 247 -6.84 4.24 20.84
C LEU A 247 -7.44 4.36 19.43
N VAL A 248 -6.85 3.66 18.47
CA VAL A 248 -7.34 3.65 17.08
C VAL A 248 -8.72 3.00 16.98
N ALA A 249 -8.97 1.91 17.72
CA ALA A 249 -10.29 1.29 17.79
C ALA A 249 -11.35 2.23 18.41
N ARG A 250 -11.01 3.00 19.46
CA ARG A 250 -11.92 4.03 20.00
C ARG A 250 -12.18 5.14 19.00
N ALA A 251 -11.18 5.53 18.21
CA ALA A 251 -11.38 6.51 17.16
C ALA A 251 -12.37 6.00 16.11
N GLU A 252 -12.18 4.78 15.58
CA GLU A 252 -13.13 4.16 14.64
C GLU A 252 -14.57 4.14 15.21
N GLU A 253 -14.75 3.80 16.49
CA GLU A 253 -16.06 3.87 17.15
C GLU A 253 -16.61 5.30 17.23
N ARG A 254 -15.79 6.28 17.64
CA ARG A 254 -16.21 7.68 17.75
C ARG A 254 -16.58 8.29 16.40
N LEU A 255 -15.87 7.93 15.35
CA LEU A 255 -16.14 8.43 14.00
C LEU A 255 -17.34 7.70 13.36
N GLY A 256 -17.77 6.57 13.91
CA GLY A 256 -18.81 5.74 13.31
C GLY A 256 -18.39 5.09 11.98
N THR A 257 -17.10 5.13 11.65
CA THR A 257 -16.56 4.62 10.38
C THR A 257 -15.24 3.90 10.58
N ARG A 258 -14.97 2.93 9.70
CA ARG A 258 -13.71 2.19 9.72
C ARG A 258 -12.63 3.00 9.04
N LEU A 259 -11.45 3.05 9.65
CA LEU A 259 -10.29 3.63 9.01
C LEU A 259 -9.77 2.67 7.92
N PRO A 260 -9.43 3.17 6.73
CA PRO A 260 -8.76 2.36 5.71
C PRO A 260 -7.51 1.68 6.27
N ASP A 261 -7.27 0.43 5.86
CA ASP A 261 -6.21 -0.42 6.44
C ASP A 261 -4.82 0.21 6.40
N SER A 262 -4.51 0.94 5.32
CA SER A 262 -3.23 1.61 5.16
C SER A 262 -3.04 2.79 6.12
N LEU A 263 -4.11 3.55 6.37
CA LEU A 263 -4.13 4.62 7.37
C LEU A 263 -4.00 4.04 8.79
N ARG A 264 -4.78 3.00 9.11
CA ARG A 264 -4.68 2.29 10.40
C ARG A 264 -3.27 1.74 10.63
N ALA A 265 -2.66 1.09 9.64
CA ALA A 265 -1.29 0.61 9.74
C ALA A 265 -0.27 1.74 9.95
N SER A 266 -0.51 2.91 9.37
CA SER A 266 0.36 4.08 9.55
C SER A 266 0.28 4.63 10.97
N LEU A 267 -0.93 4.80 11.52
CA LEU A 267 -1.15 5.25 12.90
C LEU A 267 -0.52 4.30 13.93
N LEU A 268 -0.61 2.99 13.67
CA LEU A 268 0.05 1.95 14.48
C LEU A 268 1.58 1.95 14.35
N ARG A 269 2.17 2.84 13.54
CA ARG A 269 3.61 3.09 13.48
C ARG A 269 3.97 4.48 14.02
N HIS A 270 3.24 5.50 13.59
CA HIS A 270 3.40 6.89 14.00
C HIS A 270 2.03 7.52 14.20
N ASP A 271 1.71 7.88 15.44
CA ASP A 271 0.47 8.56 15.81
C ASP A 271 0.54 10.06 15.52
N GLY A 272 0.70 10.42 14.25
CA GLY A 272 0.92 11.80 13.84
C GLY A 272 2.31 12.33 14.15
N SER A 273 2.43 13.65 14.19
CA SER A 273 3.63 14.37 14.59
C SER A 273 3.27 15.62 15.38
N ARG A 274 4.22 16.24 16.08
CA ARG A 274 3.92 17.36 16.98
C ARG A 274 5.00 18.43 17.01
N GLY A 275 4.60 19.65 17.39
CA GLY A 275 5.49 20.79 17.55
C GLY A 275 5.84 21.49 16.24
N GLY A 276 6.64 22.56 16.31
CA GLY A 276 6.94 23.43 15.14
C GLY A 276 7.71 22.76 13.99
N ALA A 277 8.30 21.59 14.24
CA ALA A 277 8.96 20.76 13.22
C ALA A 277 8.13 19.54 12.82
N SER A 278 6.80 19.57 13.01
CA SER A 278 5.88 18.49 12.63
C SER A 278 6.14 18.00 11.20
N PHE A 279 5.98 16.69 11.00
CA PHE A 279 6.10 16.08 9.69
C PHE A 279 4.92 16.51 8.82
N ARG A 280 5.23 17.00 7.62
CA ARG A 280 4.27 17.49 6.64
C ARG A 280 4.28 16.60 5.40
N PHE A 281 3.12 16.37 4.82
CA PHE A 281 2.98 15.75 3.50
C PHE A 281 3.37 16.73 2.38
N PRO A 282 3.53 16.27 1.11
CA PRO A 282 3.94 17.11 -0.01
C PRO A 282 3.15 18.42 -0.19
N THR A 283 1.92 18.51 0.30
CA THR A 283 1.08 19.72 0.32
C THR A 283 1.34 20.67 1.51
N SER A 284 2.44 20.49 2.24
CA SER A 284 2.77 21.20 3.49
C SER A 284 1.81 20.96 4.66
N ASP A 285 0.89 19.98 4.53
CA ASP A 285 -0.10 19.67 5.55
C ASP A 285 0.51 18.84 6.69
N PRO A 286 0.47 19.31 7.96
CA PRO A 286 0.97 18.54 9.10
C PRO A 286 0.16 17.26 9.33
N MET A 287 0.87 16.14 9.46
CA MET A 287 0.27 14.83 9.72
C MET A 287 -0.37 14.80 11.11
N MET A 288 -1.66 14.46 11.15
CA MET A 288 -2.46 14.44 12.36
C MET A 288 -2.29 13.14 13.15
N SER A 289 -2.38 13.25 14.47
CA SER A 289 -2.55 12.13 15.40
C SER A 289 -3.98 11.64 15.43
N THR A 290 -4.20 10.41 15.90
CA THR A 290 -5.52 9.79 16.08
C THR A 290 -6.47 10.70 16.88
N ARG A 291 -5.97 11.42 17.89
CA ARG A 291 -6.79 12.34 18.68
C ARG A 291 -7.20 13.58 17.90
N GLU A 292 -6.27 14.14 17.13
CA GLU A 292 -6.56 15.29 16.27
C GLU A 292 -7.57 14.91 15.19
N MET A 293 -7.46 13.71 14.61
CA MET A 293 -8.44 13.21 13.62
C MET A 293 -9.85 13.16 14.21
N VAL A 294 -9.99 12.63 15.43
CA VAL A 294 -11.27 12.60 16.16
C VAL A 294 -11.79 14.00 16.45
N SER A 295 -10.90 14.93 16.83
CA SER A 295 -11.29 16.32 17.13
C SER A 295 -11.78 17.06 15.88
N ALA A 296 -11.20 16.77 14.71
CA ALA A 296 -11.53 17.41 13.44
C ALA A 296 -12.71 16.75 12.71
N TRP A 297 -13.13 15.56 13.13
CA TRP A 297 -14.17 14.78 12.46
C TRP A 297 -15.48 15.53 12.19
N PRO A 298 -16.07 16.29 13.14
CA PRO A 298 -17.35 16.97 12.90
C PRO A 298 -17.30 17.94 11.71
N GLU A 299 -16.15 18.58 11.49
CA GLU A 299 -15.93 19.51 10.39
C GLU A 299 -15.55 18.75 9.11
N ALA A 300 -14.57 17.86 9.18
CA ALA A 300 -14.01 17.15 8.02
C ALA A 300 -14.98 16.15 7.38
N CYS A 301 -15.87 15.54 8.16
CA CYS A 301 -16.85 14.58 7.65
C CYS A 301 -17.77 15.22 6.61
N GLY A 302 -18.24 16.45 6.84
CA GLY A 302 -19.07 17.19 5.89
C GLY A 302 -18.36 17.51 4.58
N MET A 303 -17.03 17.46 4.57
CA MET A 303 -16.18 17.69 3.40
C MET A 303 -15.77 16.39 2.69
N GLY A 304 -16.31 15.23 3.10
CA GLY A 304 -16.21 13.99 2.32
C GLY A 304 -15.20 12.96 2.81
N GLY A 305 -14.63 13.08 4.02
CA GLY A 305 -13.79 12.01 4.52
C GLY A 305 -13.22 12.16 5.93
N VAL A 306 -12.43 11.15 6.32
CA VAL A 306 -11.71 11.12 7.58
C VAL A 306 -10.47 12.03 7.48
N PRO A 307 -10.32 13.06 8.33
CA PRO A 307 -9.15 13.93 8.27
C PRO A 307 -7.88 13.16 8.62
N VAL A 308 -6.81 13.35 7.84
CA VAL A 308 -5.49 12.70 8.06
C VAL A 308 -4.34 13.71 8.15
N ALA A 309 -4.52 14.92 7.64
CA ALA A 309 -3.61 16.04 7.81
C ALA A 309 -4.42 17.36 7.82
N ARG A 310 -3.89 18.38 8.50
CA ARG A 310 -4.53 19.72 8.54
C ARG A 310 -4.02 20.55 7.35
N ALA A 311 -4.93 21.08 6.54
CA ALA A 311 -4.55 22.01 5.48
C ALA A 311 -4.45 23.42 6.05
N VAL A 312 -3.22 23.96 6.07
CA VAL A 312 -2.93 25.22 6.78
C VAL A 312 -3.41 26.45 5.99
N ASP A 313 -3.46 26.36 4.66
CA ASP A 313 -3.65 27.53 3.79
C ASP A 313 -5.10 27.75 3.36
N LEU A 314 -5.94 26.71 3.37
CA LEU A 314 -7.32 26.75 2.86
C LEU A 314 -8.37 26.50 3.94
N GLY A 315 -7.97 26.46 5.22
CA GLY A 315 -8.87 26.13 6.34
C GLY A 315 -9.49 24.73 6.22
N GLY A 316 -8.84 23.82 5.48
CA GLY A 316 -9.36 22.50 5.15
C GLY A 316 -8.55 21.36 5.77
N TYR A 317 -8.70 20.18 5.18
CA TYR A 317 -8.01 18.96 5.57
C TYR A 317 -7.53 18.20 4.34
N LEU A 318 -6.46 17.43 4.52
CA LEU A 318 -6.28 16.25 3.71
C LEU A 318 -7.16 15.17 4.31
N VAL A 319 -8.13 14.66 3.56
CA VAL A 319 -9.07 13.63 4.03
C VAL A 319 -8.83 12.31 3.30
N SER A 320 -9.14 11.22 4.00
CA SER A 320 -9.22 9.88 3.46
C SER A 320 -10.68 9.49 3.35
N ASP A 321 -11.12 9.14 2.16
CA ASP A 321 -12.42 8.53 1.92
C ASP A 321 -12.46 7.16 2.62
N ALA A 322 -13.48 6.91 3.43
CA ALA A 322 -13.60 5.67 4.20
C ALA A 322 -14.02 4.46 3.33
N ALA A 323 -14.75 4.70 2.23
CA ALA A 323 -15.21 3.68 1.30
C ALA A 323 -14.14 3.31 0.28
N THR A 324 -13.53 4.30 -0.37
CA THR A 324 -12.53 4.07 -1.43
C THR A 324 -11.10 3.98 -0.88
N GLY A 325 -10.84 4.57 0.29
CA GLY A 325 -9.51 4.72 0.85
C GLY A 325 -8.68 5.81 0.18
N GLY A 326 -9.18 6.44 -0.88
CA GLY A 326 -8.53 7.55 -1.59
C GLY A 326 -8.23 8.71 -0.65
N VAL A 327 -7.19 9.47 -0.96
CA VAL A 327 -6.75 10.63 -0.17
C VAL A 327 -6.67 11.87 -1.04
N GLY A 328 -7.27 12.96 -0.58
CA GLY A 328 -7.40 14.20 -1.33
C GLY A 328 -7.60 15.41 -0.43
N ALA A 329 -7.43 16.60 -0.97
CA ALA A 329 -7.73 17.83 -0.26
C ALA A 329 -9.24 18.02 -0.18
N ALA A 330 -9.71 18.51 0.96
CA ALA A 330 -11.09 18.87 1.19
C ALA A 330 -11.12 20.19 1.99
N SER A 331 -11.82 21.18 1.46
CA SER A 331 -11.96 22.50 2.09
C SER A 331 -13.32 23.07 1.73
N PRO A 332 -13.83 24.05 2.50
CA PRO A 332 -15.07 24.74 2.17
C PRO A 332 -15.06 25.37 0.77
N GLU A 333 -13.88 25.81 0.30
CA GLU A 333 -13.66 26.43 -1.00
C GLU A 333 -13.59 25.44 -2.18
N LEU A 334 -13.53 24.14 -1.92
CA LEU A 334 -13.42 23.13 -2.97
C LEU A 334 -14.81 22.54 -3.23
N PRO A 335 -15.39 22.73 -4.43
CA PRO A 335 -16.77 22.35 -4.72
C PRO A 335 -17.00 20.83 -4.72
N TYR A 336 -15.95 20.02 -4.76
CA TYR A 336 -16.02 18.56 -4.69
C TYR A 336 -14.69 17.94 -4.26
N TYR A 337 -14.76 16.85 -3.49
CA TYR A 337 -13.60 16.05 -3.11
C TYR A 337 -13.03 15.30 -4.33
N GLN A 338 -11.71 15.40 -4.52
CA GLN A 338 -10.99 14.63 -5.53
C GLN A 338 -9.82 13.89 -4.90
N ALA A 339 -9.83 12.56 -5.02
CA ALA A 339 -8.73 11.73 -4.55
C ALA A 339 -7.48 11.98 -5.41
N ARG A 340 -6.48 12.64 -4.83
CA ARG A 340 -5.18 12.85 -5.45
C ARG A 340 -4.31 11.60 -5.40
N TRP A 341 -4.48 10.81 -4.35
CA TRP A 341 -3.82 9.53 -4.16
C TRP A 341 -4.88 8.44 -4.02
N SER A 342 -4.67 7.29 -4.65
CA SER A 342 -5.60 6.15 -4.58
C SER A 342 -5.71 5.53 -3.19
N SER A 343 -4.75 5.80 -2.30
CA SER A 343 -4.80 5.37 -0.90
C SER A 343 -3.83 6.16 -0.02
N TYR A 344 -3.99 6.06 1.29
CA TYR A 344 -2.97 6.55 2.23
C TYR A 344 -1.60 5.89 2.02
N TYR A 345 -1.57 4.62 1.60
CA TYR A 345 -0.33 3.96 1.18
C TYR A 345 0.29 4.63 -0.06
N ALA A 346 -0.51 5.02 -1.05
CA ALA A 346 -0.03 5.72 -2.24
C ALA A 346 0.53 7.11 -1.88
N LEU A 347 -0.10 7.84 -0.95
CA LEU A 347 0.44 9.08 -0.39
C LEU A 347 1.81 8.86 0.28
N LEU A 348 1.94 7.85 1.15
CA LEU A 348 3.21 7.53 1.80
C LEU A 348 4.30 7.13 0.79
N ARG A 349 3.94 6.35 -0.24
CA ARG A 349 4.87 5.95 -1.30
C ARG A 349 5.34 7.16 -2.10
N ALA A 350 4.43 8.04 -2.51
CA ALA A 350 4.75 9.26 -3.25
C ALA A 350 5.65 10.18 -2.41
N THR A 351 5.36 10.34 -1.13
CA THR A 351 6.18 11.09 -0.18
C THR A 351 7.59 10.49 -0.07
N ALA A 352 7.70 9.17 0.12
CA ALA A 352 8.99 8.49 0.17
C ALA A 352 9.77 8.62 -1.13
N ASP A 353 9.10 8.54 -2.28
CA ASP A 353 9.71 8.70 -3.60
C ASP A 353 10.23 10.13 -3.79
N ALA A 354 9.45 11.16 -3.42
CA ALA A 354 9.89 12.55 -3.50
C ALA A 354 11.12 12.84 -2.64
N LEU A 355 11.12 12.40 -1.38
CA LEU A 355 12.28 12.57 -0.49
C LEU A 355 13.52 11.87 -1.02
N THR A 356 13.39 10.65 -1.54
CA THR A 356 14.57 9.82 -1.90
C THR A 356 15.11 10.03 -3.31
N ARG A 357 14.30 10.56 -4.23
CA ARG A 357 14.68 10.76 -5.64
C ARG A 357 14.77 12.22 -6.05
N ASP A 358 14.58 13.14 -5.11
CA ASP A 358 14.42 14.58 -5.37
C ASP A 358 13.34 14.86 -6.44
N ALA A 359 12.31 14.01 -6.44
CA ALA A 359 11.21 14.07 -7.40
C ALA A 359 10.11 14.96 -6.85
N ALA A 360 9.42 15.69 -7.73
CA ALA A 360 8.19 16.37 -7.34
C ALA A 360 7.11 15.32 -7.00
N SER A 361 6.45 15.46 -5.85
CA SER A 361 5.23 14.71 -5.54
C SER A 361 4.08 15.69 -5.50
N GLY A 362 3.19 15.56 -6.48
CA GLY A 362 2.02 16.43 -6.56
C GLY A 362 2.36 17.91 -6.81
N GLY A 363 3.42 18.18 -7.57
CA GLY A 363 3.85 19.55 -7.85
C GLY A 363 4.62 20.20 -6.70
N PHE A 364 5.06 19.43 -5.71
CA PHE A 364 5.87 19.93 -4.60
C PHE A 364 7.20 19.19 -4.49
N ARG A 365 8.26 19.93 -4.14
CA ARG A 365 9.60 19.41 -3.85
C ARG A 365 9.94 19.57 -2.38
N PRO A 366 10.69 18.61 -1.79
CA PRO A 366 11.12 18.70 -0.41
C PRO A 366 12.23 19.75 -0.26
N VAL A 367 12.12 20.59 0.76
CA VAL A 367 13.15 21.56 1.15
C VAL A 367 13.48 21.33 2.60
N VAL A 368 14.76 21.41 2.96
CA VAL A 368 15.18 21.33 4.36
C VAL A 368 15.70 22.68 4.81
N ARG A 369 15.11 23.24 5.87
CA ARG A 369 15.58 24.47 6.52
C ARG A 369 15.87 24.20 7.98
N ARG A 370 17.12 24.42 8.41
CA ARG A 370 17.57 24.25 9.82
C ARG A 370 17.19 22.87 10.40
N GLY A 371 17.28 21.81 9.59
CA GLY A 371 16.94 20.44 9.98
C GLY A 371 15.44 20.13 10.06
N VAL A 372 14.58 21.00 9.52
CA VAL A 372 13.13 20.82 9.38
C VAL A 372 12.79 20.59 7.92
N LEU A 373 12.02 19.54 7.63
CA LEU A 373 11.43 19.29 6.31
C LEU A 373 10.26 20.26 6.09
N ASP A 374 10.26 20.84 4.90
CA ASP A 374 9.22 21.69 4.35
C ASP A 374 8.98 21.32 2.89
N TRP A 375 7.93 21.87 2.27
CA TRP A 375 7.60 21.63 0.88
C TRP A 375 7.38 22.94 0.13
N THR A 376 7.88 23.01 -1.09
CA THR A 376 7.72 24.18 -1.98
C THR A 376 7.16 23.73 -3.31
N SER A 377 6.40 24.59 -3.99
CA SER A 377 5.93 24.33 -5.35
C SER A 377 7.13 24.11 -6.28
N ALA A 378 7.02 23.07 -7.12
CA ALA A 378 8.10 22.53 -7.96
C ALA A 378 8.30 23.29 -9.27
#